data_AF-A0A2V9NWP7-F1
#
_entry.id   AF-A0A2V9NWP7-F1
#
_cell.length_a   1.000
_cell.length_b   1.000
_cell.length_c   1.000
_cell.angle_alpha   90.00
_cell.angle_beta   90.00
_cell.angle_gamma   90.00
#
_symmetry.space_group_name_H-M   'P 1'
#
loop_
_entity.id
_entity.type
_entity.pdbx_description
1 polymer ?
#
loop_
_entity_poly.entity_id
_entity_poly.type
_entity_poly.pdbx_seq_one_letter_code
_entity_poly.pdbx_strand_id
1 'polypeptide(L)'
;SAEQTLQKGVARIPTSGKIQWGLGLISALQGNTMQAAEQLERAVELLPEWSGSYSTLGVFYYQTGQVERAREVLNRFKGSNAGGLDVRRIEQVLAQAQANSPSPDQPLSTEARQQLLQMALVIADRTL
;
A
#
# COMPACT_ATOMS: atom_id res chain seq x y z
N SER A 1 3.89 6.42 20.50
CA SER A 1 2.90 5.95 19.50
C SER A 1 3.50 4.83 18.66
N ALA A 2 2.70 4.09 17.88
CA ALA A 2 3.21 3.08 16.94
C ALA A 2 4.26 3.67 15.97
N GLU A 3 4.02 4.90 15.51
CA GLU A 3 4.94 5.66 14.66
C GLU A 3 6.32 5.85 15.28
N GLN A 4 6.38 6.33 16.54
CA GLN A 4 7.66 6.51 17.25
C GLN A 4 8.42 5.20 17.43
N THR A 5 7.72 4.08 17.65
CA THR A 5 8.33 2.75 17.75
C THR A 5 8.95 2.35 16.41
N LEU A 6 8.24 2.56 15.30
CA LEU A 6 8.73 2.26 13.97
C LEU A 6 9.89 3.17 13.56
N GLN A 7 9.85 4.47 13.86
CA GLN A 7 10.94 5.41 13.60
C GLN A 7 12.25 5.01 14.31
N LYS A 8 12.16 4.60 15.60
CA LYS A 8 13.31 4.03 16.32
C LYS A 8 13.80 2.73 15.66
N GLY A 9 12.87 1.94 15.11
CA GLY A 9 13.17 0.74 14.34
C GLY A 9 13.95 1.04 13.06
N VAL A 10 13.53 2.04 12.27
CA VAL A 10 14.24 2.49 11.06
C VAL A 10 15.68 2.88 11.37
N ALA A 11 15.91 3.61 12.47
CA ALA A 11 17.27 4.00 12.87
C ALA A 11 18.21 2.81 13.15
N ARG A 12 17.64 1.64 13.50
CA ARG A 12 18.40 0.41 13.76
C ARG A 12 18.48 -0.50 12.53
N ILE A 13 17.42 -0.56 11.74
CA ILE A 13 17.28 -1.45 10.59
C ILE A 13 16.64 -0.67 9.42
N PRO A 14 17.40 0.21 8.74
CA PRO A 14 16.86 1.12 7.73
C PRO A 14 16.34 0.40 6.48
N THR A 15 16.74 -0.85 6.27
CA THR A 15 16.36 -1.70 5.13
C THR A 15 15.19 -2.65 5.42
N SER A 16 14.53 -2.51 6.58
CA SER A 16 13.37 -3.35 6.90
C SER A 16 12.13 -2.90 6.13
N GLY A 17 11.77 -3.65 5.08
CA GLY A 17 10.57 -3.34 4.29
C GLY A 17 9.27 -3.41 5.08
N LYS A 18 9.17 -4.26 6.12
CA LYS A 18 7.98 -4.31 7.01
C LYS A 18 7.84 -3.04 7.84
N ILE A 19 8.96 -2.42 8.23
CA ILE A 19 8.94 -1.14 8.95
C ILE A 19 8.49 -0.02 8.01
N GLN A 20 9.01 0.02 6.77
CA GLN A 20 8.58 1.00 5.77
C GLN A 20 7.09 0.84 5.43
N TRP A 21 6.62 -0.40 5.31
CA TRP A 21 5.20 -0.70 5.12
C TRP A 21 4.34 -0.16 6.27
N GLY A 22 4.76 -0.39 7.53
CA GLY A 22 4.06 0.13 8.71
C GLY A 22 4.05 1.66 8.79
N LEU A 23 5.15 2.33 8.46
CA LEU A 23 5.21 3.80 8.41
C LEU A 23 4.33 4.37 7.29
N GLY A 24 4.31 3.72 6.13
CA GLY A 24 3.43 4.07 5.02
C GLY A 24 1.95 3.95 5.38
N LEU A 25 1.56 2.86 6.06
CA LEU A 25 0.21 2.69 6.59
C LEU A 25 -0.18 3.79 7.58
N ILE A 26 0.68 4.12 8.55
CA ILE A 26 0.41 5.19 9.51
C ILE A 26 0.22 6.53 8.79
N SER A 27 1.11 6.84 7.85
CA SER A 27 1.03 8.08 7.05
C SER A 27 -0.28 8.14 6.27
N ALA A 28 -0.71 7.02 5.67
CA ALA A 28 -1.98 6.93 4.94
C ALA A 28 -3.19 7.18 5.85
N LEU A 29 -3.19 6.59 7.04
CA LEU A 29 -4.26 6.75 8.03
C LEU A 29 -4.33 8.17 8.61
N GLN A 30 -3.20 8.87 8.67
CA GLN A 30 -3.10 10.28 9.05
C GLN A 30 -3.48 11.25 7.93
N GLY A 31 -3.62 10.77 6.68
CA GLY A 31 -3.91 11.60 5.51
C GLY A 31 -2.67 12.24 4.88
N ASN A 32 -1.47 11.82 5.28
CA ASN A 32 -0.20 12.27 4.71
C ASN A 32 0.09 11.50 3.42
N THR A 33 -0.70 11.77 2.36
CA THR A 33 -0.69 11.01 1.10
C THR A 33 0.71 10.88 0.47
N MET A 34 1.49 11.97 0.42
CA MET A 34 2.83 11.93 -0.18
C MET A 34 3.79 11.02 0.59
N GLN A 35 3.83 11.14 1.92
CA GLN A 35 4.70 10.29 2.76
C GLN A 35 4.25 8.83 2.72
N ALA A 36 2.94 8.58 2.68
CA ALA A 36 2.41 7.23 2.54
C ALA A 36 2.89 6.57 1.25
N ALA A 37 2.80 7.28 0.11
CA ALA A 37 3.30 6.79 -1.17
C ALA A 37 4.79 6.44 -1.10
N GLU A 38 5.63 7.37 -0.63
CA GLU A 38 7.08 7.17 -0.52
C GLU A 38 7.44 5.92 0.29
N GLN A 39 6.85 5.75 1.47
CA GLN A 39 7.18 4.63 2.35
C GLN A 39 6.63 3.29 1.85
N LEU A 40 5.44 3.29 1.26
CA LEU A 40 4.86 2.07 0.67
C LEU A 40 5.59 1.64 -0.61
N GLU A 41 6.06 2.58 -1.43
CA GLU A 41 6.93 2.31 -2.57
C GLU A 41 8.22 1.64 -2.12
N ARG A 42 8.87 2.20 -1.09
CA ARG A 42 10.08 1.63 -0.52
C ARG A 42 9.84 0.23 0.06
N ALA A 43 8.66 -0.01 0.63
CA ALA A 43 8.30 -1.34 1.11
C ALA A 43 8.20 -2.37 -0.02
N VAL A 44 7.65 -2.00 -1.18
CA VAL A 44 7.60 -2.88 -2.36
C VAL A 44 9.01 -3.19 -2.88
N GLU A 45 9.89 -2.19 -2.93
CA GLU A 45 11.29 -2.39 -3.34
C GLU A 45 12.05 -3.34 -2.42
N LEU A 46 11.82 -3.24 -1.10
CA LEU A 46 12.51 -4.05 -0.10
C LEU A 46 11.88 -5.44 0.09
N LEU A 47 10.62 -5.63 -0.31
CA LEU A 47 9.88 -6.89 -0.18
C LEU A 47 9.22 -7.28 -1.51
N PRO A 48 10.02 -7.57 -2.57
CA PRO A 48 9.50 -7.83 -3.91
C PRO A 48 8.72 -9.15 -4.01
N GLU A 49 8.89 -10.08 -3.06
CA GLU A 49 8.19 -11.38 -3.04
C GLU A 49 6.99 -11.40 -2.08
N TRP A 50 6.73 -10.29 -1.38
CA TRP A 50 5.63 -10.21 -0.42
C TRP A 50 4.43 -9.52 -1.03
N SER A 51 3.35 -10.26 -1.29
CA SER A 51 2.12 -9.70 -1.87
C SER A 51 1.45 -8.64 -0.99
N GLY A 52 1.75 -8.60 0.31
CA GLY A 52 1.23 -7.59 1.24
C GLY A 52 1.68 -6.17 0.87
N SER A 53 2.94 -5.98 0.43
CA SER A 53 3.45 -4.65 0.04
C SER A 53 2.74 -4.13 -1.20
N TYR A 54 2.60 -4.96 -2.24
CA TYR A 54 1.87 -4.62 -3.46
C TYR A 54 0.38 -4.36 -3.20
N SER A 55 -0.26 -5.18 -2.35
CA SER A 55 -1.67 -5.02 -2.01
C SER A 55 -1.92 -3.67 -1.35
N THR A 56 -1.10 -3.32 -0.35
CA THR A 56 -1.26 -2.07 0.39
C THR A 56 -0.99 -0.86 -0.51
N LEU A 57 0.07 -0.88 -1.32
CA LEU A 57 0.39 0.22 -2.24
C LEU A 57 -0.67 0.38 -3.34
N GLY A 58 -1.13 -0.73 -3.94
CA GLY A 58 -2.16 -0.71 -4.98
C GLY A 58 -3.50 -0.20 -4.47
N VAL A 59 -3.95 -0.66 -3.29
CA VAL A 59 -5.16 -0.15 -2.64
C VAL A 59 -5.01 1.32 -2.29
N PHE A 60 -3.85 1.73 -1.76
CA PHE A 60 -3.58 3.11 -1.43
C PHE A 60 -3.70 4.02 -2.65
N TYR A 61 -3.04 3.69 -3.77
CA TYR A 61 -3.14 4.49 -4.98
C TYR A 61 -4.55 4.51 -5.56
N TYR A 62 -5.26 3.38 -5.54
CA TYR A 62 -6.65 3.32 -5.99
C TYR A 62 -7.56 4.25 -5.19
N GLN A 63 -7.48 4.20 -3.86
CA GLN A 63 -8.33 4.97 -2.94
C GLN A 63 -7.98 6.46 -2.91
N THR A 64 -6.78 6.84 -3.36
CA THR A 64 -6.32 8.24 -3.45
C THR A 64 -6.43 8.81 -4.88
N GLY A 65 -7.18 8.12 -5.77
CA GLY A 65 -7.45 8.56 -7.14
C GLY A 65 -6.31 8.37 -8.13
N GLN A 66 -5.19 7.80 -7.70
CA GLN A 66 -4.00 7.57 -8.51
C GLN A 66 -4.09 6.24 -9.26
N VAL A 67 -5.16 6.05 -10.05
CA VAL A 67 -5.52 4.78 -10.70
C VAL A 67 -4.40 4.26 -11.61
N GLU A 68 -3.72 5.15 -12.35
CA GLU A 68 -2.59 4.75 -13.21
C GLU A 68 -1.42 4.20 -12.40
N ARG A 69 -1.09 4.81 -11.25
CA ARG A 69 -0.07 4.25 -10.34
C ARG A 69 -0.50 2.90 -9.75
N ALA A 70 -1.79 2.72 -9.45
CA ALA A 70 -2.29 1.40 -9.03
C ALA A 70 -2.11 0.34 -10.14
N ARG A 71 -2.26 0.70 -11.43
CA ARG A 71 -1.94 -0.20 -12.55
C ARG A 71 -0.45 -0.50 -12.65
N GLU A 72 0.41 0.49 -12.47
CA GLU A 72 1.86 0.30 -12.44
C GLU A 72 2.27 -0.69 -11.35
N VAL A 73 1.69 -0.57 -10.15
CA VAL A 73 1.91 -1.51 -9.05
C VAL A 73 1.48 -2.93 -9.42
N LEU A 74 0.31 -3.08 -10.07
CA LEU A 74 -0.14 -4.39 -10.54
C LEU A 74 0.80 -4.99 -11.60
N ASN A 75 1.33 -4.16 -12.50
CA ASN A 75 2.30 -4.60 -13.50
C ASN A 75 3.63 -5.03 -12.85
N ARG A 76 4.10 -4.29 -11.84
CA ARG A 76 5.27 -4.68 -11.04
C ARG A 76 5.02 -6.00 -10.31
N PHE A 77 3.83 -6.19 -9.72
CA PHE A 77 3.45 -7.43 -9.08
C PHE A 77 3.50 -8.63 -10.05
N LYS A 78 2.95 -8.49 -11.27
CA LYS A 78 3.00 -9.55 -12.30
C LYS A 78 4.42 -9.92 -12.72
N GLY A 79 5.34 -8.96 -12.68
CA GLY A 79 6.78 -9.18 -12.96
C GLY A 79 7.57 -9.71 -11.77
N SER A 80 6.95 -9.87 -10.60
CA SER A 80 7.58 -10.36 -9.38
C SER A 80 7.30 -11.84 -9.14
N ASN A 81 8.02 -12.45 -8.20
CA ASN A 81 7.74 -13.81 -7.73
C ASN A 81 6.61 -13.85 -6.66
N ALA A 82 6.03 -12.70 -6.31
CA ALA A 82 4.99 -12.65 -5.29
C ALA A 82 3.71 -13.35 -5.78
N GLY A 83 3.18 -14.25 -4.95
CA GLY A 83 1.95 -14.97 -5.22
C GLY A 83 0.75 -14.47 -4.40
N GLY A 84 -0.43 -14.99 -4.73
CA GLY A 84 -1.62 -14.87 -3.86
C GLY A 84 -2.56 -13.70 -4.15
N LEU A 85 -2.35 -12.94 -5.23
CA LEU A 85 -3.33 -11.94 -5.70
C LEU A 85 -4.12 -12.45 -6.92
N ASP A 86 -5.42 -12.18 -6.92
CA ASP A 86 -6.27 -12.35 -8.10
C ASP A 86 -6.10 -11.16 -9.04
N VAL A 87 -5.09 -11.25 -9.90
CA VAL A 87 -4.71 -10.19 -10.84
C VAL A 87 -5.86 -9.82 -11.77
N ARG A 88 -6.61 -10.79 -12.29
CA ARG A 88 -7.70 -10.53 -13.26
C ARG A 88 -8.81 -9.72 -12.64
N ARG A 89 -9.17 -10.03 -11.39
CA ARG A 89 -10.17 -9.25 -10.64
C ARG A 89 -9.71 -7.82 -10.41
N ILE A 90 -8.43 -7.62 -10.06
CA ILE A 90 -7.88 -6.28 -9.84
C ILE A 90 -7.89 -5.48 -11.16
N GLU A 91 -7.53 -6.09 -12.30
CA GLU A 91 -7.59 -5.43 -13.61
C GLU A 91 -9.00 -4.94 -13.95
N GLN A 92 -10.02 -5.78 -13.70
CA GLN A 92 -11.41 -5.41 -13.94
C GLN A 92 -11.85 -4.22 -13.09
N VAL A 93 -11.44 -4.18 -11.82
CA VAL A 93 -11.72 -3.06 -10.92
C VAL A 93 -11.04 -1.78 -11.42
N LEU A 94 -9.75 -1.85 -11.78
CA LEU A 94 -9.02 -0.70 -12.28
C LEU A 94 -9.57 -0.20 -13.63
N ALA A 95 -10.03 -1.09 -14.51
CA ALA A 95 -10.70 -0.73 -15.77
C ALA A 95 -11.97 0.09 -15.53
N GLN A 96 -12.77 -0.26 -14.53
CA GLN A 96 -14.03 0.44 -14.22
C GLN A 96 -13.80 1.79 -13.53
N ALA A 97 -12.77 1.91 -12.70
CA ALA A 97 -12.51 3.14 -11.95
C ALA A 97 -12.07 4.33 -12.80
N GLN A 98 -11.45 4.09 -13.96
CA GLN A 98 -11.08 5.14 -14.92
C GLN A 98 -12.30 5.90 -15.47
N ALA A 99 -13.50 5.29 -15.42
CA ALA A 99 -14.73 5.94 -15.84
C ALA A 99 -15.32 6.90 -14.77
N ASN A 100 -14.90 6.81 -13.50
CA ASN A 100 -15.49 7.54 -12.36
C ASN A 100 -14.43 8.05 -11.36
N SER A 101 -13.24 8.44 -11.82
CA SER A 101 -12.10 8.63 -10.93
C SER A 101 -12.24 9.85 -9.99
N PRO A 102 -11.97 9.70 -8.67
CA PRO A 102 -11.81 10.83 -7.75
C PRO A 102 -10.55 11.65 -8.09
N SER A 103 -10.43 12.86 -7.55
CA SER A 103 -9.29 13.73 -7.84
C SER A 103 -7.98 13.11 -7.34
N PRO A 104 -6.86 13.26 -8.08
CA PRO A 104 -5.56 12.76 -7.66
C PRO A 104 -5.13 13.34 -6.30
N ASP A 105 -4.36 12.54 -5.54
CA ASP A 105 -3.71 12.92 -4.28
C ASP A 105 -4.65 13.29 -3.12
N GLN A 106 -5.92 12.91 -3.20
CA GLN A 106 -6.84 13.09 -2.08
C GLN A 106 -6.47 12.19 -0.90
N PRO A 107 -6.57 12.67 0.36
CA PRO A 107 -6.47 11.82 1.52
C PRO A 107 -7.55 10.73 1.48
N LEU A 108 -7.24 9.57 2.06
CA LEU A 108 -8.21 8.49 2.20
C LEU A 108 -9.49 8.97 2.91
N SER A 109 -10.65 8.58 2.39
CA SER A 109 -11.94 8.73 3.08
C SER A 109 -11.94 7.94 4.40
N THR A 110 -12.87 8.25 5.30
CA THR A 110 -13.00 7.53 6.57
C THR A 110 -13.20 6.03 6.36
N GLU A 111 -14.05 5.66 5.40
CA GLU A 111 -14.33 4.27 5.04
C GLU A 111 -13.08 3.62 4.44
N ALA A 112 -12.37 4.31 3.55
CA ALA A 112 -11.14 3.82 2.95
C ALA A 112 -10.04 3.58 4.00
N ARG A 113 -9.91 4.47 5.00
CA ARG A 113 -8.99 4.28 6.14
C ARG A 113 -9.35 3.04 6.95
N GLN A 114 -10.64 2.85 7.24
CA GLN A 114 -11.10 1.68 7.99
C GLN A 114 -10.84 0.38 7.22
N GLN A 115 -11.13 0.34 5.93
CA GLN A 115 -10.85 -0.81 5.07
C GLN A 115 -9.35 -1.12 4.98
N LEU A 116 -8.52 -0.08 4.79
CA LEU A 116 -7.07 -0.21 4.74
C LEU A 116 -6.53 -0.76 6.06
N LEU A 117 -7.03 -0.28 7.19
CA LEU A 117 -6.63 -0.77 8.52
C LEU A 117 -7.02 -2.25 8.72
N GLN A 118 -8.26 -2.63 8.38
CA GLN A 118 -8.70 -4.02 8.49
C GLN A 118 -7.85 -4.95 7.62
N MET A 119 -7.55 -4.53 6.39
CA MET A 119 -6.68 -5.28 5.50
C MET A 119 -5.26 -5.40 6.07
N ALA A 120 -4.71 -4.33 6.64
CA ALA A 120 -3.39 -4.33 7.25
C ALA A 120 -3.29 -5.31 8.43
N LEU A 121 -4.32 -5.39 9.28
CA LEU A 121 -4.38 -6.36 10.38
C LEU A 121 -4.35 -7.79 9.86
N VAL A 122 -5.16 -8.12 8.86
CA VAL A 122 -5.16 -9.46 8.24
C VAL A 122 -3.81 -9.80 7.60
N ILE A 123 -3.17 -8.83 6.95
CA ILE A 123 -1.83 -9.02 6.36
C ILE A 123 -0.80 -9.26 7.46
N ALA A 124 -0.83 -8.51 8.55
CA ALA A 124 0.09 -8.67 9.66
C ALA A 124 -0.04 -10.06 10.31
N ASP A 125 -1.27 -10.50 10.61
CA ASP A 125 -1.57 -11.79 11.24
C ASP A 125 -1.10 -13.00 10.41
N ARG A 126 -1.08 -12.87 9.08
CA ARG A 126 -0.61 -13.93 8.17
C ARG A 126 0.92 -14.01 8.04
N THR A 127 1.65 -13.07 8.64
CA THR A 127 3.10 -12.93 8.46
C THR A 127 3.91 -13.08 9.75
N LEU A 128 3.22 -13.47 10.83
CA LEU A 128 3.75 -13.89 12.13
C LEU A 128 3.66 -15.42 12.25
#